data_AF-A0A3B3RKF4-F1
#
_entry.id   AF-A0A3B3RKF4-F1
#
_cell.length_a   1.000
_cell.length_b   1.000
_cell.length_c   1.000
_cell.angle_alpha   90.00
_cell.angle_beta   90.00
_cell.angle_gamma   90.00
#
_symmetry.space_group_name_H-M   'P 1'
#
loop_
_entity.id
_entity.type
_entity.pdbx_description
1 polymer ?
#
loop_
_entity_poly.entity_id
_entity_poly.type
_entity_poly.pdbx_seq_one_letter_code
_entity_poly.pdbx_strand_id
1 'polypeptide(L)'
;QLHYLHFNQFKWQAIIVNYTHVFKVKDVVDLRILQPTAGHSNQLCFDVQVSQKQNYKLLDDQTTDLLVVGQVNSEAKKGFQQISIRSKAWGSVTVDTTKIVLIQGQKNEDFSWTPFSFSNALNGLSLNMQDGVLTVEVGETRMDILLHSDGQNSFLWPAVKKRPPGSTAMGILGQFLVSYEEKQVIPTGILEIQDKEVPASRETAVNYNDPNKPRVDCWLVPYQSVLGVNLSELTVVQT
;
A
#
# COMPACT_ATOMS: atom_id res chain seq x y z
N GLN A 1 -44.50 20.80 61.16
CA GLN A 1 -43.71 20.06 62.15
C GLN A 1 -42.89 19.04 61.40
N LEU A 2 -41.56 19.17 61.37
CA LEU A 2 -40.63 18.08 61.10
C LEU A 2 -39.20 18.60 61.38
N HIS A 3 -38.45 17.71 62.02
CA HIS A 3 -37.29 17.97 62.84
C HIS A 3 -36.00 18.28 62.05
N TYR A 4 -35.12 19.03 62.71
CA TYR A 4 -33.68 19.08 62.43
C TYR A 4 -33.04 17.69 62.48
N LEU A 5 -31.99 17.45 61.68
CA LEU A 5 -30.76 16.80 62.14
C LEU A 5 -29.58 17.13 61.18
N HIS A 6 -28.45 17.45 61.81
CA HIS A 6 -27.19 17.89 61.22
C HIS A 6 -26.30 16.69 60.82
N PHE A 7 -25.52 16.90 59.75
CA PHE A 7 -24.18 16.38 59.40
C PHE A 7 -23.72 14.99 59.90
N ASN A 8 -23.27 14.15 58.95
CA ASN A 8 -22.02 13.40 59.16
C ASN A 8 -21.26 13.10 57.85
N GLN A 9 -19.94 13.23 57.95
CA GLN A 9 -18.93 13.17 56.90
C GLN A 9 -18.72 11.74 56.39
N PHE A 10 -18.68 11.53 55.07
CA PHE A 10 -17.98 10.38 54.47
C PHE A 10 -17.18 10.83 53.25
N LYS A 11 -15.86 10.59 53.31
CA LYS A 11 -14.89 10.77 52.24
C LYS A 11 -15.22 9.83 51.07
N TRP A 12 -15.44 10.39 49.90
CA TRP A 12 -15.36 9.62 48.65
C TRP A 12 -13.92 9.69 48.14
N GLN A 13 -13.21 8.56 48.17
CA GLN A 13 -12.01 8.39 47.37
C GLN A 13 -12.45 8.20 45.91
N ALA A 14 -12.09 9.15 45.05
CA ALA A 14 -12.26 8.99 43.62
C ALA A 14 -11.27 7.92 43.12
N ILE A 15 -11.80 6.76 42.74
CA ILE A 15 -11.08 5.79 41.93
C ILE A 15 -11.07 6.38 40.51
N ILE A 16 -9.93 6.93 40.09
CA ILE A 16 -9.72 7.29 38.68
C ILE A 16 -9.50 5.98 37.93
N VAL A 17 -10.55 5.47 37.32
CA VAL A 17 -10.42 4.43 36.29
C VAL A 17 -9.95 5.15 35.03
N ASN A 18 -8.65 5.05 34.73
CA ASN A 18 -8.10 5.52 33.46
C ASN A 18 -8.64 4.64 32.32
N TYR A 19 -9.81 4.99 31.79
CA TYR A 19 -10.18 4.57 30.45
C TYR A 19 -9.35 5.37 29.46
N THR A 20 -8.23 4.81 29.02
CA THR A 20 -7.56 5.25 27.79
C THR A 20 -8.48 4.91 26.62
N HIS A 21 -9.41 5.81 26.32
CA HIS A 21 -10.02 5.86 25.00
C HIS A 21 -8.90 6.21 24.01
N VAL A 22 -8.36 5.18 23.35
CA VAL A 22 -7.59 5.38 22.12
C VAL A 22 -8.58 5.94 21.12
N PHE A 23 -8.53 7.26 20.90
CA PHE A 23 -9.25 7.89 19.80
C PHE A 23 -8.75 7.25 18.51
N LYS A 24 -9.54 6.37 17.90
CA LYS A 24 -9.29 5.94 16.52
C LYS A 24 -9.33 7.20 15.66
N VAL A 25 -8.17 7.61 15.15
CA VAL A 25 -8.06 8.66 14.14
C VAL A 25 -8.91 8.20 12.96
N LYS A 26 -10.01 8.91 12.67
CA LYS A 26 -11.00 8.52 11.66
C LYS A 26 -10.44 8.42 10.23
N ASP A 27 -9.22 8.92 10.02
CA ASP A 27 -8.59 9.08 8.71
C ASP A 27 -7.47 8.06 8.44
N VAL A 28 -7.33 7.00 9.24
CA VAL A 28 -6.30 5.96 9.05
C VAL A 28 -6.92 4.66 8.55
N VAL A 29 -6.29 4.07 7.54
CA VAL A 29 -6.65 2.80 6.91
C VAL A 29 -5.46 1.85 7.06
N ASP A 30 -5.72 0.62 7.46
CA ASP A 30 -4.73 -0.46 7.41
C ASP A 30 -4.77 -1.09 6.01
N LEU A 31 -3.71 -0.90 5.22
CA LEU A 31 -3.54 -1.61 3.97
C LEU A 31 -2.67 -2.84 4.20
N ARG A 32 -3.24 -4.02 3.96
CA ARG A 32 -2.48 -5.27 3.96
C ARG A 32 -1.82 -5.47 2.60
N ILE A 33 -0.49 -5.44 2.59
CA ILE A 33 0.32 -5.64 1.39
C ILE A 33 0.81 -7.09 1.36
N LEU A 34 0.71 -7.73 0.19
CA LEU A 34 1.35 -9.02 -0.08
C LEU A 34 2.70 -8.79 -0.74
N GLN A 35 3.73 -9.37 -0.15
CA GLN A 35 5.09 -9.35 -0.68
C GLN A 35 5.43 -10.75 -1.20
N PRO A 36 5.63 -10.90 -2.53
CA PRO A 36 6.12 -12.15 -3.10
C PRO A 36 7.45 -12.56 -2.50
N THR A 37 7.57 -13.85 -2.20
CA THR A 37 8.77 -14.45 -1.60
C THR A 37 9.38 -15.48 -2.52
N ALA A 38 10.68 -15.40 -2.73
CA ALA A 38 11.39 -16.35 -3.59
C ALA A 38 11.59 -17.69 -2.86
N GLY A 39 11.13 -18.80 -3.46
CA GLY A 39 11.44 -20.15 -2.97
C GLY A 39 10.58 -20.68 -1.82
N HIS A 40 9.52 -19.96 -1.42
CA HIS A 40 8.63 -20.37 -0.33
C HIS A 40 7.19 -20.53 -0.78
N SER A 41 6.44 -21.43 -0.13
CA SER A 41 5.01 -21.63 -0.41
C SER A 41 4.13 -20.52 0.16
N ASN A 42 4.53 -19.92 1.28
CA ASN A 42 3.82 -18.82 1.92
C ASN A 42 4.51 -17.50 1.58
N GLN A 43 3.73 -16.49 1.24
CA GLN A 43 4.22 -15.13 1.03
C GLN A 43 4.33 -14.38 2.36
N LEU A 44 5.07 -13.27 2.38
CA LEU A 44 4.98 -12.32 3.49
C LEU A 44 3.77 -11.41 3.28
N CYS A 45 3.14 -11.03 4.39
CA CYS A 45 2.15 -9.97 4.40
C CYS A 45 2.45 -9.00 5.55
N PHE A 46 2.13 -7.73 5.35
CA PHE A 46 2.31 -6.71 6.38
C PHE A 46 1.25 -5.63 6.24
N ASP A 47 0.87 -5.06 7.38
CA ASP A 47 -0.11 -3.98 7.44
C ASP A 47 0.62 -2.63 7.52
N VAL A 48 0.23 -1.69 6.65
CA VAL A 48 0.67 -0.29 6.70
C VAL A 48 -0.48 0.61 7.10
N GLN A 49 -0.27 1.39 8.15
CA GLN A 49 -1.21 2.41 8.62
C GLN A 49 -1.05 3.68 7.79
N VAL A 50 -1.95 3.87 6.84
CA VAL A 50 -1.90 5.00 5.91
C VAL A 50 -3.04 5.97 6.17
N SER A 51 -2.73 7.26 6.12
CA SER A 51 -3.71 8.32 6.24
C SER A 51 -4.38 8.59 4.89
N GLN A 52 -5.70 8.72 4.91
CA GLN A 52 -6.52 9.09 3.75
C GLN A 52 -6.22 10.51 3.22
N LYS A 53 -5.53 11.34 4.00
CA LYS A 53 -5.16 12.72 3.66
C LYS A 53 -3.73 12.84 3.11
N GLN A 54 -3.00 11.72 3.05
CA GLN A 54 -1.60 11.70 2.64
C GLN A 54 -1.42 10.91 1.35
N ASN A 55 -0.37 11.28 0.63
CA ASN A 55 0.13 10.56 -0.52
C ASN A 55 1.37 9.76 -0.09
N TYR A 56 1.50 8.55 -0.62
CA TYR A 56 2.60 7.66 -0.27
C TYR A 56 3.40 7.27 -1.51
N LYS A 57 4.73 7.25 -1.39
CA LYS A 57 5.63 6.66 -2.37
C LYS A 57 5.39 5.15 -2.43
N LEU A 58 4.83 4.70 -3.55
CA LEU A 58 4.64 3.28 -3.82
C LEU A 58 5.91 2.69 -4.41
N LEU A 59 6.54 3.41 -5.33
CA LEU A 59 7.82 3.05 -5.93
C LEU A 59 8.59 4.34 -6.24
N ASP A 60 9.85 4.41 -5.85
CA ASP A 60 10.75 5.54 -6.10
C ASP A 60 12.10 4.96 -6.55
N ASP A 61 12.29 4.86 -7.87
CA ASP A 61 13.51 4.35 -8.48
C ASP A 61 14.30 5.49 -9.12
N GLN A 62 15.32 5.94 -8.40
CA GLN A 62 16.20 7.03 -8.84
C GLN A 62 17.06 6.64 -10.05
N THR A 63 17.28 5.34 -10.30
CA THR A 63 18.09 4.88 -11.44
C THR A 63 17.36 5.04 -12.77
N THR A 64 16.04 4.91 -12.75
CA THR A 64 15.17 5.06 -13.92
C THR A 64 14.36 6.36 -13.91
N ASP A 65 14.60 7.23 -12.92
CA ASP A 65 13.83 8.45 -12.68
C ASP A 65 12.32 8.17 -12.67
N LEU A 66 11.93 7.08 -12.01
CA LEU A 66 10.55 6.62 -11.93
C LEU A 66 10.01 6.87 -10.52
N LEU A 67 8.98 7.70 -10.42
CA LEU A 67 8.26 7.95 -9.18
C LEU A 67 6.80 7.54 -9.33
N VAL A 68 6.34 6.67 -8.45
CA VAL A 68 4.95 6.23 -8.33
C VAL A 68 4.41 6.61 -6.96
N VAL A 69 3.32 7.38 -6.96
CA VAL A 69 2.68 7.91 -5.76
C VAL A 69 1.22 7.50 -5.74
N GLY A 70 0.77 6.96 -4.61
CA GLY A 70 -0.61 6.56 -4.38
C GLY A 70 -1.32 7.48 -3.41
N GLN A 71 -2.54 7.88 -3.77
CA GLN A 71 -3.50 8.51 -2.86
C GLN A 71 -4.44 7.43 -2.35
N VAL A 72 -4.49 7.23 -1.04
CA VAL A 72 -5.30 6.19 -0.40
C VAL A 72 -6.78 6.45 -0.66
N ASN A 73 -7.53 5.39 -0.97
CA ASN A 73 -8.97 5.51 -1.18
C ASN A 73 -9.70 5.69 0.15
N SER A 74 -10.28 6.88 0.34
CA SER A 74 -10.97 7.22 1.59
C SER A 74 -12.32 6.51 1.75
N GLU A 75 -12.99 6.22 0.64
CA GLU A 75 -14.35 5.66 0.61
C GLU A 75 -14.31 4.13 0.73
N ALA A 76 -13.50 3.47 -0.10
CA ALA A 76 -13.35 2.02 -0.09
C ALA A 76 -12.64 1.50 1.18
N LYS A 77 -11.88 2.38 1.86
CA LYS A 77 -10.98 2.02 2.97
C LYS A 77 -10.03 0.87 2.59
N LYS A 78 -9.67 0.80 1.31
CA LYS A 78 -8.83 -0.22 0.68
C LYS A 78 -8.18 0.39 -0.56
N GLY A 79 -6.95 -0.01 -0.84
CA GLY A 79 -6.22 0.42 -2.03
C GLY A 79 -6.15 1.93 -2.21
N PHE A 80 -6.09 2.35 -3.47
CA PHE A 80 -5.83 3.73 -3.86
C PHE A 80 -6.96 4.29 -4.70
N GLN A 81 -7.28 5.58 -4.54
CA GLN A 81 -8.24 6.27 -5.41
C GLN A 81 -7.55 6.79 -6.67
N GLN A 82 -6.28 7.18 -6.53
CA GLN A 82 -5.47 7.71 -7.61
C GLN A 82 -4.03 7.24 -7.48
N ILE A 83 -3.40 6.93 -8.61
CA ILE A 83 -1.97 6.61 -8.72
C ILE A 83 -1.36 7.54 -9.75
N SER A 84 -0.29 8.24 -9.38
CA SER A 84 0.49 9.09 -10.27
C SER A 84 1.83 8.44 -10.53
N ILE A 85 2.18 8.26 -11.80
CA ILE A 85 3.44 7.68 -12.28
C ILE A 85 4.14 8.79 -13.06
N ARG A 86 5.39 9.09 -12.70
CA ARG A 86 6.12 10.25 -13.23
C ARG A 86 7.54 9.88 -13.59
N SER A 87 8.02 10.48 -14.68
CA SER A 87 9.42 10.50 -15.07
C SER A 87 9.71 11.76 -15.87
N LYS A 88 10.89 12.36 -15.70
CA LYS A 88 11.34 13.50 -16.50
C LYS A 88 11.46 13.15 -17.98
N ALA A 89 11.68 11.87 -18.32
CA ALA A 89 11.85 11.43 -19.70
C ALA A 89 10.56 11.52 -20.54
N TRP A 90 9.40 11.26 -19.94
CA TRP A 90 8.12 11.19 -20.69
C TRP A 90 6.96 11.96 -20.07
N GLY A 91 7.12 12.56 -18.89
CA GLY A 91 6.09 13.33 -18.20
C GLY A 91 5.39 12.54 -17.11
N SER A 92 4.06 12.49 -17.15
CA SER A 92 3.27 11.84 -16.09
C SER A 92 2.04 11.13 -16.60
N VAL A 93 1.73 10.00 -15.98
CA VAL A 93 0.46 9.29 -16.11
C VAL A 93 -0.25 9.37 -14.76
N THR A 94 -1.49 9.83 -14.78
CA THR A 94 -2.36 9.79 -13.60
C THR A 94 -3.51 8.85 -13.88
N VAL A 95 -3.72 7.92 -12.96
CA VAL A 95 -4.75 6.87 -13.08
C VAL A 95 -5.68 7.04 -11.90
N ASP A 96 -6.97 7.20 -12.16
CA ASP A 96 -8.03 7.11 -11.17
C ASP A 96 -9.02 5.99 -11.56
N THR A 97 -10.06 5.80 -10.76
CA THR A 97 -11.04 4.73 -10.99
C THR A 97 -11.96 4.98 -12.18
N THR A 98 -11.87 6.14 -12.85
CA THR A 98 -12.74 6.58 -13.94
C THR A 98 -11.97 6.76 -15.25
N LYS A 99 -10.73 7.25 -15.19
CA LYS A 99 -9.92 7.58 -16.36
C LYS A 99 -8.42 7.45 -16.10
N ILE A 100 -7.68 7.50 -17.20
CA ILE A 100 -6.23 7.50 -17.26
C ILE A 100 -5.83 8.74 -18.06
N VAL A 101 -4.92 9.55 -17.54
CA VAL A 101 -4.51 10.82 -18.14
C VAL A 101 -3.00 10.81 -18.33
N LEU A 102 -2.56 10.96 -19.58
CA LEU A 102 -1.16 11.06 -19.94
C LEU A 102 -0.83 12.52 -20.30
N ILE A 103 0.15 13.09 -19.59
CA ILE A 103 0.67 14.43 -19.83
C ILE A 103 2.11 14.33 -20.31
N GLN A 104 2.37 14.78 -21.54
CA GLN A 104 3.71 14.83 -22.15
C GLN A 104 4.01 16.24 -22.66
N GLY A 105 4.73 17.04 -21.87
CA GLY A 105 4.96 18.45 -22.19
C GLY A 105 3.65 19.23 -22.24
N GLN A 106 3.29 19.74 -23.43
CA GLN A 106 2.01 20.44 -23.66
C GLN A 106 0.88 19.52 -24.14
N LYS A 107 1.16 18.25 -24.43
CA LYS A 107 0.14 17.29 -24.86
C LYS A 107 -0.53 16.65 -23.66
N ASN A 108 -1.84 16.53 -23.73
CA ASN A 108 -2.65 15.79 -22.78
C ASN A 108 -3.56 14.81 -23.53
N GLU A 109 -3.51 13.54 -23.13
CA GLU A 109 -4.31 12.46 -23.71
C GLU A 109 -5.09 11.76 -22.60
N ASP A 110 -6.42 11.68 -22.78
CA ASP A 110 -7.32 11.04 -21.84
C ASP A 110 -7.74 9.67 -22.41
N PHE A 111 -7.62 8.63 -21.60
CA PHE A 111 -8.04 7.26 -21.89
C PHE A 111 -9.07 6.80 -20.86
N SER A 112 -9.99 5.93 -21.27
CA SER A 112 -10.92 5.22 -20.39
C SER A 112 -10.39 3.83 -20.03
N TRP A 113 -11.04 3.18 -19.08
CA TRP A 113 -10.86 1.75 -18.77
C TRP A 113 -11.46 0.81 -19.85
N THR A 114 -11.34 1.20 -21.13
CA THR A 114 -11.71 0.41 -22.32
C THR A 114 -10.47 0.07 -23.15
N PRO A 115 -10.38 -1.13 -23.77
CA PRO A 115 -9.15 -1.62 -24.38
C PRO A 115 -8.39 -0.58 -25.22
N PHE A 116 -7.13 -0.34 -24.88
CA PHE A 116 -6.26 0.55 -25.65
C PHE A 116 -4.79 0.14 -25.50
N SER A 117 -3.98 0.56 -26.47
CA SER A 117 -2.54 0.46 -26.40
C SER A 117 -1.93 1.78 -26.83
N PHE A 118 -0.96 2.25 -26.06
CA PHE A 118 -0.15 3.42 -26.33
C PHE A 118 1.31 3.03 -26.15
N SER A 119 2.15 3.39 -27.09
CA SER A 119 3.59 3.18 -26.99
C SER A 119 4.32 4.38 -27.53
N ASN A 120 5.26 4.90 -26.74
CA ASN A 120 6.15 5.97 -27.15
C ASN A 120 7.59 5.46 -27.09
N ALA A 121 8.06 4.96 -28.23
CA ALA A 121 9.39 4.37 -28.38
C ALA A 121 10.54 5.34 -28.04
N LEU A 122 10.33 6.65 -28.17
CA LEU A 122 11.38 7.65 -27.89
C LEU A 122 11.68 7.77 -26.40
N ASN A 123 10.69 7.51 -25.54
CA ASN A 123 10.82 7.75 -24.11
C ASN A 123 10.59 6.50 -23.26
N GLY A 124 10.47 5.32 -23.88
CA GLY A 124 10.41 4.03 -23.21
C GLY A 124 9.14 3.77 -22.38
N LEU A 125 8.07 4.55 -22.60
CA LEU A 125 6.77 4.36 -21.96
C LEU A 125 5.84 3.55 -22.87
N SER A 126 5.26 2.49 -22.31
CA SER A 126 4.14 1.75 -22.92
C SER A 126 3.01 1.62 -21.91
N LEU A 127 1.79 1.85 -22.39
CA LEU A 127 0.54 1.68 -21.65
C LEU A 127 -0.32 0.70 -22.44
N ASN A 128 -0.72 -0.39 -21.81
CA ASN A 128 -1.66 -1.34 -22.39
C ASN A 128 -2.76 -1.62 -21.39
N MET A 129 -3.99 -1.25 -21.73
CA MET A 129 -5.14 -1.50 -20.87
C MET A 129 -5.98 -2.62 -21.47
N GLN A 130 -6.18 -3.68 -20.69
CA GLN A 130 -7.02 -4.80 -21.05
C GLN A 130 -7.65 -5.42 -19.81
N ASP A 131 -8.93 -5.80 -19.89
CA ASP A 131 -9.66 -6.54 -18.85
C ASP A 131 -9.55 -5.94 -17.43
N GLY A 132 -9.61 -4.60 -17.34
CA GLY A 132 -9.52 -3.87 -16.06
C GLY A 132 -8.11 -3.80 -15.48
N VAL A 133 -7.09 -4.16 -16.26
CA VAL A 133 -5.67 -4.09 -15.90
C VAL A 133 -4.97 -3.12 -16.85
N LEU A 134 -4.42 -2.05 -16.29
CA LEU A 134 -3.50 -1.17 -17.00
C LEU A 134 -2.08 -1.67 -16.75
N THR A 135 -1.47 -2.27 -17.76
CA THR A 135 -0.03 -2.56 -17.77
C THR A 135 0.74 -1.29 -18.13
N VAL A 136 1.66 -0.89 -17.26
CA VAL A 136 2.57 0.24 -17.44
C VAL A 136 3.98 -0.30 -17.51
N GLU A 137 4.65 -0.05 -18.62
CA GLU A 137 6.06 -0.41 -18.82
C GLU A 137 6.89 0.85 -19.00
N VAL A 138 7.96 0.96 -18.22
CA VAL A 138 8.93 2.06 -18.27
C VAL A 138 10.32 1.44 -18.24
N GLY A 139 10.98 1.42 -19.40
CA GLY A 139 12.25 0.70 -19.56
C GLY A 139 12.08 -0.79 -19.23
N GLU A 140 12.80 -1.29 -18.22
CA GLU A 140 12.68 -2.69 -17.76
C GLU A 140 11.68 -2.88 -16.60
N THR A 141 11.15 -1.79 -16.05
CA THR A 141 10.13 -1.85 -15.00
C THR A 141 8.77 -2.12 -15.62
N ARG A 142 8.06 -3.12 -15.10
CA ARG A 142 6.66 -3.40 -15.45
C ARG A 142 5.81 -3.37 -14.18
N MET A 143 4.73 -2.59 -14.23
CA MET A 143 3.74 -2.49 -13.17
C MET A 143 2.35 -2.66 -13.78
N ASP A 144 1.52 -3.47 -13.13
CA ASP A 144 0.11 -3.56 -13.46
C ASP A 144 -0.68 -2.72 -12.45
N ILE A 145 -1.62 -1.90 -12.91
CA ILE A 145 -2.60 -1.21 -12.07
C ILE A 145 -3.95 -1.88 -12.32
N LEU A 146 -4.46 -2.55 -11.29
CA LEU A 146 -5.74 -3.26 -11.34
C LEU A 146 -6.85 -2.34 -10.84
N LEU A 147 -7.92 -2.21 -11.62
CA LEU A 147 -9.17 -1.61 -11.17
C LEU A 147 -10.04 -2.68 -10.50
N HIS A 148 -10.17 -2.60 -9.18
CA HIS A 148 -11.03 -3.47 -8.40
C HIS A 148 -12.35 -2.79 -8.06
N SER A 149 -13.41 -3.59 -7.95
CA SER A 149 -14.71 -3.17 -7.41
C SER A 149 -15.15 -4.09 -6.26
N ASP A 150 -15.73 -3.51 -5.22
CA ASP A 150 -16.43 -4.21 -4.12
C ASP A 150 -17.87 -3.70 -3.93
N GLY A 151 -18.68 -3.88 -4.98
CA GLY A 151 -20.05 -3.40 -5.00
C GLY A 151 -20.09 -1.98 -5.55
N GLN A 152 -20.33 -0.98 -4.70
CA GLN A 152 -20.43 0.41 -5.14
C GLN A 152 -19.09 1.15 -5.16
N ASN A 153 -18.08 0.68 -4.42
CA ASN A 153 -16.78 1.33 -4.41
C ASN A 153 -15.84 0.67 -5.39
N SER A 154 -15.03 1.49 -6.05
CA SER A 154 -13.91 1.05 -6.86
C SER A 154 -12.61 1.58 -6.27
N PHE A 155 -11.53 0.83 -6.43
CA PHE A 155 -10.20 1.22 -5.99
C PHE A 155 -9.14 0.62 -6.90
N LEU A 156 -7.99 1.28 -6.93
CA LEU A 156 -6.83 0.87 -7.67
C LEU A 156 -5.89 0.05 -6.79
N TRP A 157 -5.25 -0.94 -7.40
CA TRP A 157 -4.17 -1.70 -6.76
C TRP A 157 -2.97 -1.85 -7.71
N PRO A 158 -1.82 -1.24 -7.38
CA PRO A 158 -0.60 -1.40 -8.16
C PRO A 158 0.14 -2.67 -7.77
N ALA A 159 0.65 -3.39 -8.76
CA ALA A 159 1.44 -4.60 -8.60
C ALA A 159 2.68 -4.53 -9.49
N VAL A 160 3.87 -4.43 -8.88
CA VAL A 160 5.13 -4.48 -9.61
C VAL A 160 5.38 -5.90 -10.09
N LYS A 161 5.49 -6.10 -11.41
CA LYS A 161 5.69 -7.42 -12.04
C LYS A 161 7.12 -7.67 -12.47
N LYS A 162 7.88 -6.60 -12.75
CA LYS A 162 9.30 -6.66 -13.12
C LYS A 162 10.03 -5.38 -12.71
N ARG A 163 11.31 -5.50 -12.37
CA ARG A 163 12.25 -4.38 -12.19
C ARG A 163 13.59 -4.65 -12.87
N PRO A 164 14.38 -3.60 -13.16
CA PRO A 164 15.77 -3.73 -13.54
C PRO A 164 16.57 -4.52 -12.47
N PRO A 165 17.48 -5.42 -12.88
CA PRO A 165 18.42 -6.06 -11.96
C PRO A 165 19.21 -5.02 -11.16
N GLY A 166 19.33 -5.23 -9.85
CA GLY A 166 20.03 -4.29 -8.96
C GLY A 166 19.28 -2.98 -8.67
N SER A 167 18.00 -2.86 -9.06
CA SER A 167 17.16 -1.72 -8.69
C SER A 167 17.16 -1.51 -7.17
N THR A 168 17.46 -0.27 -6.76
CA THR A 168 17.44 0.20 -5.37
C THR A 168 16.15 0.94 -5.05
N ALA A 169 15.09 0.70 -5.82
CA ALA A 169 13.83 1.42 -5.66
C ALA A 169 13.29 1.29 -4.23
N MET A 170 12.80 2.40 -3.70
CA MET A 170 12.20 2.49 -2.37
C MET A 170 10.67 2.66 -2.49
N GLY A 171 9.97 2.62 -1.36
CA GLY A 171 8.52 2.78 -1.30
C GLY A 171 7.81 1.53 -0.78
N ILE A 172 6.48 1.61 -0.64
CA ILE A 172 5.65 0.52 -0.12
C ILE A 172 5.79 -0.75 -0.98
N LEU A 173 6.00 -0.59 -2.29
CA LEU A 173 6.23 -1.67 -3.26
C LEU A 173 7.69 -1.70 -3.75
N GLY A 174 8.61 -1.02 -3.04
CA GLY A 174 10.02 -0.93 -3.41
C GLY A 174 10.76 -2.27 -3.30
N GLN A 175 10.30 -3.16 -2.42
CA GLN A 175 10.83 -4.52 -2.34
C GLN A 175 10.13 -5.41 -3.36
N PHE A 176 10.90 -6.09 -4.21
CA PHE A 176 10.34 -6.92 -5.29
C PHE A 176 10.30 -8.40 -4.92
N LEU A 177 11.37 -8.90 -4.30
CA LEU A 177 11.46 -10.26 -3.79
C LEU A 177 12.19 -10.23 -2.46
N VAL A 178 11.54 -10.77 -1.43
CA VAL A 178 12.13 -10.95 -0.10
C VAL A 178 12.24 -12.45 0.16
N SER A 179 13.38 -12.90 0.65
CA SER A 179 13.57 -14.27 1.15
C SER A 179 13.47 -14.28 2.67
N TYR A 180 13.10 -15.42 3.25
CA TYR A 180 13.09 -15.59 4.69
C TYR A 180 13.45 -17.03 5.08
N GLU A 181 13.91 -17.25 6.31
CA GLU A 181 14.06 -18.60 6.86
C GLU A 181 13.13 -18.82 8.06
N GLU A 182 12.50 -19.99 8.17
CA GLU A 182 11.69 -20.34 9.34
C GLU A 182 12.61 -20.92 10.44
N LYS A 183 12.88 -20.15 11.50
CA LYS A 183 13.76 -20.58 12.60
C LYS A 183 13.04 -21.38 13.67
N GLN A 184 11.80 -21.02 13.96
CA GLN A 184 10.96 -21.71 14.93
C GLN A 184 9.51 -21.70 14.48
N VAL A 185 8.86 -22.86 14.58
CA VAL A 185 7.47 -23.05 14.14
C VAL A 185 6.65 -23.61 15.33
N ILE A 186 5.70 -22.77 15.79
CA ILE A 186 4.57 -22.98 16.75
C ILE A 186 4.83 -22.53 18.20
N PRO A 187 3.94 -21.71 18.80
CA PRO A 187 2.66 -21.16 18.28
C PRO A 187 2.76 -19.78 17.61
N THR A 188 3.85 -19.06 17.82
CA THR A 188 4.28 -17.90 17.03
C THR A 188 5.54 -18.30 16.28
N GLY A 189 5.67 -17.86 15.03
CA GLY A 189 6.84 -18.15 14.21
C GLY A 189 7.93 -17.11 14.45
N ILE A 190 9.18 -17.52 14.35
CA ILE A 190 10.30 -16.59 14.17
C ILE A 190 10.82 -16.82 12.76
N LEU A 191 10.76 -15.76 11.95
CA LEU A 191 11.36 -15.74 10.62
C LEU A 191 12.69 -14.99 10.69
N GLU A 192 13.70 -15.43 9.95
CA GLU A 192 14.86 -14.60 9.64
C GLU A 192 14.60 -13.88 8.33
N ILE A 193 14.51 -12.54 8.36
CA ILE A 193 14.32 -11.68 7.19
C ILE A 193 15.45 -10.66 7.20
N GLN A 194 16.25 -10.60 6.13
CA GLN A 194 17.41 -9.70 6.02
C GLN A 194 18.33 -9.79 7.25
N ASP A 195 18.72 -11.01 7.62
CA ASP A 195 19.60 -11.33 8.75
C ASP A 195 19.07 -10.89 10.13
N LYS A 196 17.75 -10.70 10.26
CA LYS A 196 17.08 -10.31 11.51
C LYS A 196 15.98 -11.28 11.86
N GLU A 197 15.92 -11.66 13.13
CA GLU A 197 14.80 -12.42 13.67
C GLU A 197 13.56 -11.52 13.81
N VAL A 198 12.45 -11.98 13.22
CA VAL A 198 11.20 -11.24 13.11
C VAL A 198 10.08 -12.13 13.63
N PRO A 199 9.28 -11.66 14.59
CA PRO A 199 8.09 -12.38 15.02
C PRO A 199 7.07 -12.39 13.88
N ALA A 200 6.51 -13.56 13.60
CA ALA A 200 5.52 -13.76 12.55
C ALA A 200 4.34 -14.61 13.03
N SER A 201 3.16 -14.34 12.47
CA SER A 201 1.96 -15.17 12.65
C SER A 201 1.44 -15.68 11.30
N ARG A 202 0.86 -16.88 11.30
CA ARG A 202 0.18 -17.38 10.11
C ARG A 202 -1.17 -16.70 9.97
N GLU A 203 -1.42 -16.13 8.80
CA GLU A 203 -2.62 -15.37 8.48
C GLU A 203 -3.08 -15.66 7.05
N THR A 204 -4.24 -15.10 6.68
CA THR A 204 -4.65 -15.03 5.28
C THR A 204 -4.79 -13.59 4.83
N ALA A 205 -4.56 -13.36 3.54
CA ALA A 205 -4.77 -12.07 2.90
C ALA A 205 -5.46 -12.23 1.54
N VAL A 206 -6.17 -11.19 1.11
CA VAL A 206 -6.74 -11.11 -0.24
C VAL A 206 -5.65 -10.65 -1.19
N ASN A 207 -5.39 -11.39 -2.26
CA ASN A 207 -4.39 -11.04 -3.25
C ASN A 207 -4.95 -10.09 -4.31
N TYR A 208 -4.87 -8.78 -4.04
CA TYR A 208 -5.27 -7.75 -4.99
C TYR A 208 -4.29 -7.57 -6.17
N ASN A 209 -3.16 -8.27 -6.19
CA ASN A 209 -2.26 -8.31 -7.35
C ASN A 209 -2.78 -9.21 -8.50
N ASP A 210 -3.90 -9.91 -8.25
CA ASP A 210 -4.62 -10.79 -9.18
C ASP A 210 -6.06 -10.28 -9.36
N PRO A 211 -6.58 -10.20 -10.61
CA PRO A 211 -7.96 -9.76 -10.87
C PRO A 211 -9.03 -10.55 -10.11
N ASN A 212 -8.80 -11.84 -9.85
CA ASN A 212 -9.75 -12.72 -9.17
C ASN A 212 -9.73 -12.58 -7.65
N LYS A 213 -8.78 -11.81 -7.09
CA LYS A 213 -8.67 -11.55 -5.64
C LYS A 213 -8.69 -12.83 -4.78
N PRO A 214 -7.90 -13.89 -5.09
CA PRO A 214 -7.91 -15.10 -4.29
C PRO A 214 -7.42 -14.81 -2.87
N ARG A 215 -7.95 -15.53 -1.88
CA ARG A 215 -7.36 -15.55 -0.54
C ARG A 215 -6.16 -16.48 -0.55
N VAL A 216 -5.05 -16.02 0.03
CA VAL A 216 -3.80 -16.77 0.12
C VAL A 216 -3.28 -16.77 1.54
N ASP A 217 -2.58 -17.84 1.92
CA ASP A 217 -1.88 -17.93 3.19
C ASP A 217 -0.62 -17.05 3.16
N CYS A 218 -0.34 -16.37 4.28
CA CYS A 218 0.83 -15.53 4.44
C CYS A 218 1.37 -15.56 5.87
N TRP A 219 2.64 -15.18 5.98
CA TRP A 219 3.27 -14.82 7.25
C TRP A 219 3.10 -13.32 7.49
N LEU A 220 2.30 -12.96 8.49
CA LEU A 220 2.14 -11.58 8.92
C LEU A 220 3.36 -11.15 9.71
N VAL A 221 4.01 -10.08 9.26
CA VAL A 221 5.21 -9.48 9.88
C VAL A 221 5.04 -7.96 10.02
N PRO A 222 5.80 -7.31 10.93
CA PRO A 222 5.85 -5.85 10.99
C PRO A 222 6.34 -5.26 9.66
N TYR A 223 5.71 -4.22 9.12
CA TYR A 223 6.11 -3.66 7.82
C TYR A 223 7.58 -3.20 7.80
N GLN A 224 8.13 -2.77 8.94
CA GLN A 224 9.51 -2.30 9.06
C GLN A 224 10.53 -3.40 8.75
N SER A 225 10.20 -4.67 9.01
CA SER A 225 11.11 -5.78 8.69
C SER A 225 11.20 -6.07 7.20
N VAL A 226 10.23 -5.59 6.42
CA VAL A 226 10.21 -5.72 4.96
C VAL A 226 10.72 -4.43 4.30
N LEU A 227 10.15 -3.29 4.67
CA LEU A 227 10.45 -2.01 4.03
C LEU A 227 11.77 -1.39 4.48
N GLY A 228 12.24 -1.70 5.70
CA GLY A 228 13.47 -1.13 6.27
C GLY A 228 13.40 0.37 6.59
N VAL A 229 12.25 1.02 6.42
CA VAL A 229 12.03 2.46 6.61
C VAL A 229 10.71 2.74 7.34
N ASN A 230 10.56 3.93 7.92
CA ASN A 230 9.29 4.35 8.51
C ASN A 230 8.34 4.89 7.44
N LEU A 231 7.03 4.73 7.68
CA LEU A 231 6.01 5.25 6.75
C LEU A 231 6.07 6.76 6.55
N SER A 232 6.54 7.53 7.55
CA SER A 232 6.71 8.99 7.43
C SER A 232 7.75 9.38 6.38
N GLU A 233 8.74 8.52 6.13
CA GLU A 233 9.76 8.72 5.09
C GLU A 233 9.20 8.46 3.69
N LEU A 234 8.06 7.74 3.61
CA LEU A 234 7.35 7.44 2.39
C LEU A 234 6.21 8.42 2.11
N THR A 235 5.90 9.34 3.02
CA THR A 235 4.88 10.37 2.81
C THR A 235 5.38 11.44 1.84
N VAL A 236 4.54 11.82 0.88
CA VAL A 236 4.80 12.90 -0.06
C VAL A 236 3.98 14.12 0.35
N VAL A 237 4.65 15.23 0.66
CA VAL A 237 4.01 16.53 0.86
C VAL A 237 3.68 17.11 -0.51
N GLN A 238 2.43 17.53 -0.72
CA GLN A 238 2.07 18.28 -1.92
C GLN A 238 2.84 19.60 -1.93
N THR A 239 3.79 19.74 -2.86
CA THR A 239 4.37 21.04 -3.25
C THR A 239 3.56 21.64 -4.37
#